data_AF-A0A3B0T7V2-F1
#
_entry.id   AF-A0A3B0T7V2-F1
#
_cell.length_a   1.000
_cell.length_b   1.000
_cell.length_c   1.000
_cell.angle_alpha   90.00
_cell.angle_beta   90.00
_cell.angle_gamma   90.00
#
_symmetry.space_group_name_H-M   'P 1'
#
loop_
_entity.id
_entity.type
_entity.pdbx_description
1 polymer ?
#
loop_
_entity_poly.entity_id
_entity_poly.type
_entity_poly.pdbx_seq_one_letter_code
_entity_poly.pdbx_strand_id
1 'polypeptide(L)'
;MDKFFQSTYQSISKNKLWAALALLIAFIGLSAIVSKIQFEEDITKLIPINSENKDLGRVLETVNFTDKIIVNIQLRSDGTVDDLIQYATRFLDSVNTNCKEHIKNIQGKVADDDIQRTMDFVYNNLPFFLEEADYTTIQQKINKDSIAKTTRENYKTLISPSGIVAKKIIVKDPLGLSFIALKKLRQLGIGDGFTLKNGF
;
A
#
# COMPACT_ATOMS: atom_id res chain seq x y z
N MET A 1 -59.16 19.02 11.71
CA MET A 1 -58.48 17.75 11.40
C MET A 1 -59.40 16.55 11.63
N ASP A 2 -60.24 16.56 12.67
CA ASP A 2 -61.17 15.46 13.00
C ASP A 2 -62.13 15.07 11.86
N LYS A 3 -62.72 16.06 11.18
CA LYS A 3 -63.62 15.81 10.04
C LYS A 3 -62.93 15.09 8.87
N PHE A 4 -61.63 15.33 8.67
CA PHE A 4 -60.85 14.68 7.61
C PHE A 4 -60.58 13.21 7.95
N PHE A 5 -60.10 12.91 9.16
CA PHE A 5 -59.90 11.53 9.61
C PHE A 5 -61.20 10.73 9.63
N GLN A 6 -62.29 11.35 10.09
CA GLN A 6 -63.61 10.71 10.15
C GLN A 6 -64.18 10.42 8.74
N SER A 7 -64.03 11.35 7.79
CA SER A 7 -64.45 11.15 6.39
C SER A 7 -63.64 10.05 5.69
N THR A 8 -62.33 9.99 5.92
CA THR A 8 -61.44 8.95 5.37
C THR A 8 -61.80 7.59 5.95
N TYR A 9 -62.05 7.50 7.26
CA TYR A 9 -62.51 6.28 7.91
C TYR A 9 -63.86 5.80 7.37
N GLN A 10 -64.85 6.70 7.23
CA GLN A 10 -66.16 6.35 6.69
C GLN A 10 -66.06 5.88 5.23
N SER A 11 -65.20 6.50 4.40
CA SER A 11 -64.96 6.08 3.01
C SER A 11 -64.31 4.70 2.91
N ILE A 12 -63.34 4.41 3.77
CA ILE A 12 -62.67 3.09 3.85
C ILE A 12 -63.65 2.03 4.37
N SER A 13 -64.44 2.36 5.40
CA SER A 13 -65.40 1.44 6.02
C SER A 13 -66.56 1.08 5.08
N LYS A 14 -67.01 2.04 4.26
CA LYS A 14 -68.06 1.85 3.25
C LYS A 14 -67.63 0.97 2.09
N ASN A 15 -66.37 1.06 1.64
CA ASN A 15 -65.84 0.38 0.45
C ASN A 15 -64.61 -0.50 0.75
N LYS A 16 -64.78 -1.50 1.62
CA LYS A 16 -63.69 -2.37 2.11
C LYS A 16 -62.85 -3.05 1.01
N LEU A 17 -63.48 -3.46 -0.10
CA LEU A 17 -62.78 -4.10 -1.23
C LEU A 17 -61.83 -3.14 -1.95
N TRP A 18 -62.28 -1.91 -2.23
CA TRP A 18 -61.44 -0.88 -2.86
C TRP A 18 -60.30 -0.44 -1.95
N ALA A 19 -60.56 -0.36 -0.65
CA ALA A 19 -59.51 -0.09 0.34
C ALA A 19 -58.45 -1.21 0.37
N ALA A 20 -58.88 -2.48 0.31
CA ALA A 20 -57.96 -3.62 0.25
C ALA A 20 -57.13 -3.63 -1.05
N LEU A 21 -57.75 -3.34 -2.19
CA LEU A 21 -57.03 -3.22 -3.47
C LEU A 21 -56.03 -2.06 -3.47
N ALA A 22 -56.41 -0.90 -2.93
CA ALA A 22 -55.52 0.24 -2.78
C ALA A 22 -54.32 -0.08 -1.87
N LEU A 23 -54.54 -0.81 -0.77
CA LEU A 23 -53.48 -1.27 0.12
C LEU A 23 -52.54 -2.26 -0.58
N LEU A 24 -53.09 -3.20 -1.37
CA LEU A 24 -52.32 -4.14 -2.15
C LEU A 24 -51.46 -3.43 -3.22
N ILE A 25 -52.02 -2.44 -3.92
CA ILE A 25 -51.27 -1.61 -4.88
C ILE A 25 -50.15 -0.84 -4.18
N ALA A 26 -50.43 -0.24 -3.02
CA ALA A 26 -49.42 0.45 -2.21
C ALA A 26 -48.31 -0.51 -1.77
N PHE A 27 -48.65 -1.73 -1.35
CA PHE A 27 -47.70 -2.75 -0.94
C PHE A 27 -46.81 -3.22 -2.11
N ILE A 28 -47.39 -3.41 -3.30
CA ILE A 28 -46.64 -3.72 -4.53
C ILE A 28 -45.71 -2.57 -4.89
N GLY A 29 -46.18 -1.32 -4.79
CA GLY A 29 -45.38 -0.12 -5.02
C GLY A 29 -44.18 -0.03 -4.07
N LEU A 30 -44.39 -0.26 -2.77
CA LEU A 30 -43.31 -0.30 -1.78
C LEU A 30 -42.34 -1.45 -2.05
N SER A 31 -42.84 -2.63 -2.41
CA SER A 31 -42.00 -3.78 -2.78
C SER A 31 -41.11 -3.48 -3.99
N ALA A 32 -41.62 -2.76 -4.99
CA ALA A 32 -40.86 -2.33 -6.16
C ALA A 32 -39.80 -1.25 -5.85
N ILE A 33 -40.01 -0.44 -4.81
CA ILE A 33 -39.00 0.51 -4.31
C ILE A 33 -37.91 -0.26 -3.56
N VAL A 34 -38.29 -1.20 -2.68
CA VAL A 34 -37.35 -2.04 -1.92
C VAL A 34 -36.46 -2.85 -2.84
N SER A 35 -36.99 -3.37 -3.96
CA SER A 35 -36.19 -4.13 -4.94
C SER A 35 -35.12 -3.31 -5.67
N LYS A 36 -35.16 -1.98 -5.57
CA LYS A 36 -34.20 -1.06 -6.19
C LYS A 36 -33.19 -0.49 -5.19
N ILE A 37 -33.25 -0.89 -3.91
CA ILE A 37 -32.27 -0.46 -2.92
C ILE A 37 -30.89 -1.00 -3.31
N GLN A 38 -29.92 -0.09 -3.42
CA GLN A 38 -28.51 -0.43 -3.59
C GLN A 38 -27.79 -0.17 -2.27
N PHE A 39 -27.01 -1.14 -1.82
CA PHE A 39 -26.15 -0.96 -0.67
C PHE A 39 -24.91 -0.20 -1.07
N GLU A 40 -24.57 0.80 -0.27
CA GLU A 40 -23.38 1.61 -0.44
C GLU A 40 -22.38 1.21 0.64
N GLU A 41 -21.29 0.54 0.24
CA GLU A 41 -20.26 0.04 1.17
C GLU A 41 -19.05 0.97 1.26
N ASP A 42 -19.03 2.04 0.44
CA ASP A 42 -17.93 3.00 0.42
C ASP A 42 -18.00 3.95 1.62
N ILE A 43 -17.09 3.73 2.59
CA ILE A 43 -16.95 4.56 3.78
C ILE A 43 -16.52 6.00 3.47
N THR A 44 -15.93 6.28 2.31
CA THR A 44 -15.47 7.63 1.95
C THR A 44 -16.64 8.60 1.81
N LYS A 45 -17.85 8.10 1.49
CA LYS A 45 -19.08 8.91 1.44
C LYS A 45 -19.53 9.45 2.79
N LEU A 46 -18.99 8.93 3.89
CA LEU A 46 -19.20 9.50 5.24
C LEU A 46 -18.33 10.75 5.48
N ILE A 47 -17.32 11.00 4.65
CA ILE A 47 -16.45 12.17 4.76
C ILE A 47 -17.13 13.36 4.06
N PRO A 48 -17.42 14.46 4.77
CA PRO A 48 -18.10 15.61 4.17
C PRO A 48 -17.15 16.36 3.23
N ILE A 49 -17.43 16.31 1.92
CA ILE A 49 -16.70 17.09 0.89
C ILE A 49 -17.46 18.39 0.64
N ASN A 50 -16.79 19.52 0.83
CA ASN A 50 -17.24 20.89 0.58
C ASN A 50 -16.26 21.62 -0.37
N SER A 51 -16.50 22.90 -0.65
CA SER A 51 -15.65 23.69 -1.54
C SER A 51 -14.23 23.92 -1.02
N GLU A 52 -14.01 23.86 0.29
CA GLU A 52 -12.71 24.11 0.93
C GLU A 52 -11.81 22.88 0.93
N ASN A 53 -12.39 21.68 1.01
CA ASN A 53 -11.64 20.41 1.06
C ASN A 53 -11.80 19.55 -0.20
N LYS A 54 -12.28 20.15 -1.31
CA LYS A 54 -12.49 19.47 -2.59
C LYS A 54 -11.23 18.80 -3.14
N ASP A 55 -10.08 19.45 -2.99
CA ASP A 55 -8.81 18.89 -3.47
C ASP A 55 -8.34 17.71 -2.60
N LEU A 56 -8.63 17.74 -1.29
CA LEU A 56 -8.39 16.60 -0.40
C LEU A 56 -9.28 15.42 -0.77
N GLY A 57 -10.56 15.66 -1.04
CA GLY A 57 -11.48 14.64 -1.55
C GLY A 57 -10.96 13.99 -2.83
N ARG A 58 -10.50 14.82 -3.79
CA ARG A 58 -9.90 14.31 -5.05
C ARG A 58 -8.67 13.46 -4.80
N VAL A 59 -7.79 13.86 -3.88
CA VAL A 59 -6.60 13.07 -3.52
C VAL A 59 -7.01 11.73 -2.93
N LEU A 60 -7.96 11.71 -1.99
CA LEU A 60 -8.44 10.47 -1.37
C LEU A 60 -9.10 9.51 -2.38
N GLU A 61 -9.85 10.04 -3.36
CA GLU A 61 -10.40 9.25 -4.47
C GLU A 61 -9.32 8.77 -5.45
N THR A 62 -8.30 9.58 -5.69
CA THR A 62 -7.22 9.26 -6.66
C THR A 62 -6.23 8.25 -6.10
N VAL A 63 -6.01 8.25 -4.79
CA VAL A 63 -5.13 7.28 -4.18
C VAL A 63 -5.95 6.03 -3.85
N ASN A 64 -5.76 4.97 -4.63
CA ASN A 64 -6.37 3.64 -4.46
C ASN A 64 -5.91 2.95 -3.15
N PHE A 65 -6.15 3.58 -2.00
CA PHE A 65 -5.90 2.99 -0.68
C PHE A 65 -6.90 1.87 -0.37
N THR A 66 -8.11 1.97 -0.91
CA THR A 66 -9.23 1.03 -0.72
C THR A 66 -9.03 -0.30 -1.42
N ASP A 67 -8.26 -0.34 -2.52
CA ASP A 67 -8.14 -1.53 -3.37
C ASP A 67 -6.98 -2.44 -2.96
N LYS A 68 -6.56 -2.35 -1.69
CA LYS A 68 -5.41 -3.10 -1.16
C LYS A 68 -5.85 -4.02 -0.04
N ILE A 69 -5.48 -5.28 -0.16
CA ILE A 69 -5.64 -6.27 0.90
C ILE A 69 -4.29 -6.43 1.60
N ILE A 70 -4.24 -6.17 2.89
CA ILE A 70 -3.05 -6.37 3.72
C ILE A 70 -3.20 -7.68 4.47
N VAL A 71 -2.25 -8.60 4.25
CA VAL A 71 -2.21 -9.89 4.94
C VAL A 71 -1.04 -9.88 5.91
N ASN A 72 -1.34 -9.89 7.20
CA ASN A 72 -0.33 -9.99 8.26
C ASN A 72 -0.08 -11.45 8.62
N ILE A 73 1.12 -11.94 8.36
CA ILE A 73 1.56 -13.29 8.73
C ILE A 73 2.35 -13.18 10.02
N GLN A 74 1.93 -13.93 11.04
CA GLN A 74 2.54 -13.87 12.37
C GLN A 74 3.05 -15.25 12.78
N LEU A 75 4.17 -15.24 13.50
CA LEU A 75 4.78 -16.44 14.04
C LEU A 75 3.98 -16.93 15.26
N ARG A 76 3.82 -18.24 15.39
CA ARG A 76 3.33 -18.85 16.64
C ARG A 76 4.47 -19.01 17.64
N SER A 77 4.14 -19.22 18.90
CA SER A 77 5.07 -19.28 20.04
C SER A 77 6.22 -20.28 19.86
N ASP A 78 6.03 -21.31 19.04
CA ASP A 78 6.94 -22.43 18.79
C ASP A 78 7.55 -22.42 17.37
N GLY A 79 7.23 -21.41 16.55
CA GLY A 79 7.73 -21.31 15.19
C GLY A 79 9.11 -20.66 15.10
N THR A 80 9.77 -20.88 13.97
CA THR A 80 11.01 -20.20 13.58
C THR A 80 10.77 -19.18 12.46
N VAL A 81 11.70 -18.24 12.29
CA VAL A 81 11.64 -17.28 11.16
C VAL A 81 11.59 -18.00 9.80
N ASP A 82 12.21 -19.17 9.68
CA ASP A 82 12.19 -19.94 8.43
C ASP A 82 10.81 -20.54 8.15
N ASP A 83 10.04 -20.89 9.19
CA ASP A 83 8.64 -21.31 9.05
C ASP A 83 7.76 -20.16 8.54
N LEU A 84 8.00 -18.94 9.03
CA LEU A 84 7.31 -17.73 8.57
C LEU A 84 7.58 -17.47 7.09
N ILE A 85 8.85 -17.53 6.69
CA ILE A 85 9.28 -17.35 5.29
C ILE A 85 8.67 -18.43 4.39
N GLN A 86 8.68 -19.69 4.85
CA GLN A 86 8.12 -20.80 4.09
C GLN A 86 6.61 -20.62 3.91
N TYR A 87 5.89 -20.24 4.96
CA TYR A 87 4.45 -19.99 4.88
C TYR A 87 4.14 -18.80 3.95
N ALA A 88 4.84 -17.68 4.10
CA ALA A 88 4.67 -16.51 3.25
C ALA A 88 4.96 -16.83 1.78
N THR A 89 5.98 -17.63 1.49
CA THR A 89 6.30 -18.09 0.14
C THR A 89 5.15 -18.94 -0.44
N ARG A 90 4.68 -19.95 0.30
CA ARG A 90 3.56 -20.81 -0.15
C ARG A 90 2.26 -20.02 -0.34
N PHE A 91 2.01 -19.04 0.52
CA PHE A 91 0.87 -18.14 0.42
C PHE A 91 0.94 -17.34 -0.89
N LEU A 92 2.08 -16.68 -1.15
CA LEU A 92 2.30 -15.92 -2.38
C LEU A 92 2.16 -16.79 -3.63
N ASP A 93 2.72 -18.00 -3.63
CA ASP A 93 2.61 -18.94 -4.75
C ASP A 93 1.13 -19.32 -5.00
N SER A 94 0.40 -19.66 -3.94
CA SER A 94 -1.01 -20.04 -4.03
C SER A 94 -1.89 -18.91 -4.56
N VAL A 95 -1.63 -17.67 -4.11
CA VAL A 95 -2.36 -16.49 -4.58
C VAL A 95 -2.02 -16.19 -6.03
N ASN A 96 -0.74 -16.27 -6.43
CA ASN A 96 -0.32 -16.07 -7.81
C ASN A 96 -0.87 -17.13 -8.78
N THR A 97 -1.06 -18.36 -8.32
CA THR A 97 -1.62 -19.43 -9.16
C THR A 97 -3.14 -19.32 -9.27
N ASN A 98 -3.84 -19.13 -8.15
CA ASN A 98 -5.30 -19.24 -8.12
C ASN A 98 -6.04 -17.92 -8.36
N CYS A 99 -5.40 -16.77 -8.13
CA CYS A 99 -6.06 -15.46 -8.14
C CYS A 99 -5.44 -14.48 -9.14
N LYS A 100 -4.58 -14.96 -10.05
CA LYS A 100 -3.83 -14.12 -11.01
C LYS A 100 -4.70 -13.16 -11.81
N GLU A 101 -5.89 -13.60 -12.22
CA GLU A 101 -6.80 -12.81 -13.06
C GLU A 101 -7.48 -11.67 -12.29
N HIS A 102 -7.53 -11.76 -10.95
CA HIS A 102 -8.21 -10.78 -10.10
C HIS A 102 -7.24 -9.86 -9.36
N ILE A 103 -5.94 -10.14 -9.40
CA ILE A 103 -4.92 -9.41 -8.65
C ILE A 103 -3.94 -8.73 -9.63
N LYS A 104 -3.97 -7.40 -9.64
CA LYS A 104 -3.08 -6.60 -10.49
C LYS A 104 -1.61 -6.68 -10.07
N ASN A 105 -1.33 -6.67 -8.76
CA ASN A 105 0.02 -6.67 -8.22
C ASN A 105 0.03 -7.25 -6.80
N ILE A 106 1.11 -7.95 -6.44
CA ILE A 106 1.34 -8.48 -5.10
C ILE A 106 2.67 -7.95 -4.58
N GLN A 107 2.63 -7.21 -3.49
CA GLN A 107 3.81 -6.67 -2.81
C GLN A 107 4.05 -7.45 -1.52
N GLY A 108 4.73 -8.59 -1.63
CA GLY A 108 5.02 -9.44 -0.46
C GLY A 108 6.45 -9.95 -0.36
N LYS A 109 7.24 -9.83 -1.44
CA LYS A 109 8.65 -10.20 -1.47
C LYS A 109 9.42 -9.18 -2.30
N VAL A 110 10.42 -8.55 -1.71
CA VAL A 110 11.35 -7.68 -2.41
C VAL A 110 12.26 -8.55 -3.27
N ALA A 111 12.27 -8.32 -4.58
CA ALA A 111 13.20 -9.00 -5.47
C ALA A 111 14.60 -8.38 -5.37
N ASP A 112 15.65 -9.19 -5.53
CA ASP A 112 17.04 -8.70 -5.50
C ASP A 112 17.29 -7.62 -6.58
N ASP A 113 16.64 -7.74 -7.74
CA ASP A 113 16.71 -6.74 -8.80
C ASP A 113 16.11 -5.38 -8.40
N ASP A 114 15.10 -5.36 -7.53
CA ASP A 114 14.48 -4.12 -7.06
C ASP A 114 15.40 -3.35 -6.11
N ILE A 115 16.21 -4.08 -5.32
CA ILE A 115 17.28 -3.49 -4.53
C ILE A 115 18.28 -2.80 -5.47
N GLN A 116 18.73 -3.48 -6.52
CA GLN A 116 19.66 -2.90 -7.49
C GLN A 116 19.06 -1.67 -8.19
N ARG A 117 17.80 -1.73 -8.63
CA ARG A 117 17.10 -0.58 -9.25
C ARG A 117 16.99 0.60 -8.29
N THR A 118 16.72 0.34 -7.01
CA THR A 118 16.65 1.39 -5.99
C THR A 118 18.01 2.05 -5.78
N MET A 119 19.08 1.26 -5.68
CA MET A 119 20.46 1.78 -5.65
C MET A 119 20.74 2.67 -6.87
N ASP A 120 20.37 2.18 -8.05
CA ASP A 120 20.59 2.87 -9.32
C ASP A 120 19.81 4.19 -9.39
N PHE A 121 18.56 4.20 -8.95
CA PHE A 121 17.71 5.38 -8.89
C PHE A 121 18.29 6.43 -7.95
N VAL A 122 18.71 6.02 -6.74
CA VAL A 122 19.32 6.93 -5.77
C VAL A 122 20.63 7.50 -6.29
N TYR A 123 21.50 6.66 -6.87
CA TYR A 123 22.77 7.13 -7.42
C TYR A 123 22.56 8.13 -8.57
N ASN A 124 21.65 7.85 -9.49
CA ASN A 124 21.39 8.73 -10.64
C ASN A 124 20.76 10.07 -10.24
N ASN A 125 20.11 10.12 -9.08
CA ASN A 125 19.43 11.30 -8.54
C ASN A 125 20.09 11.78 -7.24
N LEU A 126 21.36 11.43 -7.01
CA LEU A 126 22.04 11.63 -5.74
C LEU A 126 21.96 13.07 -5.20
N PRO A 127 22.10 14.13 -6.02
CA PRO A 127 22.00 15.51 -5.52
C PRO A 127 20.69 15.86 -4.83
N PHE A 128 19.58 15.19 -5.18
CA PHE A 128 18.27 15.41 -4.53
C PHE A 128 18.16 14.80 -3.13
N PHE A 129 19.04 13.86 -2.79
CA PHE A 129 19.04 13.16 -1.51
C PHE A 129 20.14 13.61 -0.55
N LEU A 130 21.02 14.52 -1.00
CA LEU A 130 22.11 15.05 -0.19
C LEU A 130 21.68 16.35 0.49
N GLU A 131 22.15 16.52 1.71
CA GLU A 131 22.05 17.77 2.47
C GLU A 131 23.42 18.44 2.59
N GLU A 132 23.45 19.70 2.99
CA GLU A 132 24.68 20.48 3.17
C GLU A 132 25.71 19.76 4.06
N ALA A 133 25.25 19.12 5.14
CA ALA A 133 26.11 18.36 6.05
C ALA A 133 26.81 17.16 5.37
N ASP A 134 26.20 16.55 4.36
CA ASP A 134 26.77 15.40 3.67
C ASP A 134 28.00 15.77 2.85
N TYR A 135 28.08 17.00 2.35
CA TYR A 135 29.22 17.47 1.56
C TYR A 135 30.52 17.47 2.38
N THR A 136 30.44 17.72 3.69
CA THR A 136 31.59 17.58 4.60
C THR A 136 32.09 16.13 4.64
N THR A 137 31.16 15.17 4.68
CA THR A 137 31.49 13.73 4.66
C THR A 137 32.08 13.32 3.31
N ILE A 138 31.53 13.84 2.21
CA ILE A 138 32.03 13.58 0.85
C ILE A 138 33.44 14.15 0.69
N GLN A 139 33.70 15.35 1.19
CA GLN A 139 35.02 15.97 1.15
C GLN A 139 36.08 15.12 1.87
N GLN A 140 35.73 14.51 3.01
CA GLN A 140 36.62 13.59 3.71
C GLN A 140 36.87 12.28 2.92
N LYS A 141 35.88 11.80 2.17
CA LYS A 141 35.97 10.58 1.35
C LYS A 141 36.85 10.73 0.11
N ILE A 142 36.91 11.93 -0.48
CA ILE A 142 37.72 12.19 -1.69
C ILE A 142 39.20 12.49 -1.40
N ASN A 143 39.60 12.51 -0.12
CA ASN A 143 41.01 12.65 0.25
C ASN A 143 41.82 11.43 -0.21
N LYS A 144 43.08 11.66 -0.59
CA LYS A 144 43.97 10.62 -1.15
C LYS A 144 44.07 9.37 -0.27
N ASP A 145 44.24 9.55 1.04
CA ASP A 145 44.36 8.44 1.99
C ASP A 145 43.04 7.68 2.15
N SER A 146 41.91 8.40 2.15
CA SER A 146 40.56 7.81 2.18
C SER A 146 40.29 6.99 0.92
N ILE A 147 40.59 7.53 -0.27
CA ILE A 147 40.46 6.81 -1.54
C ILE A 147 41.31 5.55 -1.52
N ALA A 148 42.58 5.64 -1.14
CA ALA A 148 43.47 4.46 -1.09
C ALA A 148 42.94 3.38 -0.13
N LYS A 149 42.37 3.78 1.01
CA LYS A 149 41.72 2.86 1.94
C LYS A 149 40.49 2.20 1.32
N THR A 150 39.56 3.00 0.77
CA THR A 150 38.32 2.50 0.16
C THR A 150 38.60 1.61 -1.06
N THR A 151 39.56 1.96 -1.91
CA THR A 151 39.97 1.12 -3.05
C THR A 151 40.50 -0.23 -2.58
N ARG A 152 41.29 -0.27 -1.49
CA ARG A 152 41.78 -1.54 -0.93
C ARG A 152 40.65 -2.40 -0.36
N GLU A 153 39.68 -1.79 0.30
CA GLU A 153 38.49 -2.47 0.82
C GLU A 153 37.63 -3.01 -0.33
N ASN A 154 37.36 -2.18 -1.35
CA ASN A 154 36.66 -2.60 -2.56
C ASN A 154 37.36 -3.77 -3.25
N TYR A 155 38.68 -3.73 -3.39
CA TYR A 155 39.46 -4.84 -3.95
C TYR A 155 39.27 -6.14 -3.17
N LYS A 156 39.39 -6.09 -1.83
CA LYS A 156 39.17 -7.26 -0.96
C LYS A 156 37.77 -7.85 -1.15
N THR A 157 36.74 -6.99 -1.25
CA THR A 157 35.37 -7.43 -1.48
C THR A 157 35.21 -8.08 -2.86
N LEU A 158 35.78 -7.48 -3.90
CA LEU A 158 35.68 -7.98 -5.28
C LEU A 158 36.31 -9.37 -5.47
N ILE A 159 37.37 -9.71 -4.72
CA ILE A 159 38.02 -11.03 -4.77
C ILE A 159 37.40 -12.06 -3.81
N SER A 160 36.44 -11.66 -2.97
CA SER A 160 35.75 -12.54 -2.03
C SER A 160 34.55 -13.25 -2.69
N PRO A 161 33.97 -14.29 -2.08
CA PRO A 161 32.74 -14.93 -2.58
C PRO A 161 31.58 -13.93 -2.78
N SER A 162 31.50 -12.89 -1.95
CA SER A 162 30.49 -11.82 -2.06
C SER A 162 30.74 -10.86 -3.24
N GLY A 163 31.90 -10.94 -3.88
CA GLY A 163 32.32 -10.07 -4.98
C GLY A 163 31.42 -10.16 -6.21
N ILE A 164 30.79 -11.31 -6.47
CA ILE A 164 29.87 -11.51 -7.61
C ILE A 164 28.70 -10.53 -7.54
N VAL A 165 28.12 -10.34 -6.35
CA VAL A 165 26.99 -9.43 -6.11
C VAL A 165 27.48 -7.99 -5.97
N ALA A 166 28.54 -7.78 -5.18
CA ALA A 166 29.06 -6.45 -4.87
C ALA A 166 29.67 -5.72 -6.09
N LYS A 167 30.14 -6.46 -7.11
CA LYS A 167 30.81 -5.89 -8.28
C LYS A 167 30.02 -4.78 -8.97
N LYS A 168 28.73 -5.00 -9.21
CA LYS A 168 27.88 -4.02 -9.90
C LYS A 168 27.79 -2.70 -9.11
N ILE A 169 27.67 -2.80 -7.79
CA ILE A 169 27.55 -1.66 -6.88
C ILE A 169 28.89 -0.92 -6.78
N ILE A 170 29.99 -1.62 -6.53
CA ILE A 170 31.33 -1.03 -6.35
C ILE A 170 31.82 -0.34 -7.61
N VAL A 171 31.58 -0.93 -8.79
CA VAL A 171 32.01 -0.33 -10.07
C VAL A 171 31.21 0.95 -10.35
N LYS A 172 29.93 0.99 -9.99
CA LYS A 172 29.07 2.15 -10.23
C LYS A 172 29.31 3.27 -9.21
N ASP A 173 29.50 2.93 -7.94
CA ASP A 173 29.71 3.88 -6.84
C ASP A 173 30.89 3.44 -5.95
N PRO A 174 32.14 3.68 -6.38
CA PRO A 174 33.32 3.21 -5.67
C PRO A 174 33.54 3.90 -4.32
N LEU A 175 32.98 5.09 -4.11
CA LEU A 175 33.08 5.85 -2.85
C LEU A 175 31.91 5.58 -1.89
N GLY A 176 30.88 4.87 -2.38
CA GLY A 176 29.69 4.51 -1.62
C GLY A 176 28.86 5.74 -1.23
N LEU A 177 28.73 6.73 -2.11
CA LEU A 177 27.97 7.95 -1.85
C LEU A 177 26.46 7.68 -1.76
N SER A 178 25.95 6.76 -2.56
CA SER A 178 24.53 6.34 -2.55
C SER A 178 24.10 5.81 -1.19
N PHE A 179 25.02 5.20 -0.44
CA PHE A 179 24.73 4.70 0.91
C PHE A 179 24.46 5.82 1.91
N ILE A 180 25.00 7.03 1.69
CA ILE A 180 24.68 8.21 2.51
C ILE A 180 23.20 8.54 2.34
N ALA A 181 22.75 8.66 1.08
CA ALA A 181 21.36 8.93 0.72
C ALA A 181 20.39 7.80 1.16
N LEU A 182 20.75 6.54 0.95
CA LEU A 182 19.91 5.40 1.34
C LEU A 182 19.71 5.29 2.83
N LYS A 183 20.73 5.63 3.63
CA LYS A 183 20.60 5.66 5.08
C LYS A 183 19.52 6.65 5.52
N LYS A 184 19.38 7.78 4.84
CA LYS A 184 18.35 8.79 5.09
C LYS A 184 16.97 8.32 4.64
N LEU A 185 16.86 7.70 3.46
CA LEU A 185 15.60 7.09 3.01
C LEU A 185 15.09 6.03 3.98
N ARG A 186 15.98 5.24 4.58
CA ARG A 186 15.62 4.30 5.64
C ARG A 186 15.07 4.98 6.89
N GLN A 187 15.61 6.15 7.26
CA GLN A 187 15.12 6.94 8.41
C GLN A 187 13.76 7.59 8.14
N LEU A 188 13.44 7.88 6.87
CA LEU A 188 12.14 8.40 6.44
C LEU A 188 11.08 7.30 6.21
N GLY A 189 11.53 6.05 6.04
CA GLY A 189 10.69 4.87 5.86
C GLY A 189 10.04 4.38 7.16
N ILE A 190 9.07 3.47 7.01
CA ILE A 190 8.26 2.86 8.08
C ILE A 190 9.17 2.30 9.19
N GLY A 191 9.20 2.97 10.34
CA GLY A 191 9.62 2.48 11.67
C GLY A 191 11.01 1.86 11.83
N ASP A 192 11.73 2.23 12.88
CA ASP A 192 12.85 1.40 13.36
C ASP A 192 12.35 -0.03 13.65
N GLY A 193 12.94 -1.05 13.02
CA GLY A 193 12.67 -2.46 13.35
C GLY A 193 12.40 -3.42 12.19
N PHE A 194 12.34 -2.97 10.93
CA PHE A 194 12.18 -3.89 9.80
C PHE A 194 13.53 -4.47 9.34
N THR A 195 13.63 -5.79 9.32
CA THR A 195 14.78 -6.53 8.79
C THR A 195 14.33 -7.43 7.65
N LEU A 196 14.91 -7.27 6.47
CA LEU A 196 14.64 -8.15 5.34
C LEU A 196 15.44 -9.46 5.49
N LYS A 197 14.77 -10.60 5.42
CA LYS A 197 15.39 -11.94 5.34
C LYS A 197 14.84 -12.69 4.13
N ASN A 198 15.70 -12.96 3.15
CA ASN A 198 15.33 -13.60 1.88
C ASN A 198 14.21 -12.88 1.11
N GLY A 199 14.17 -11.55 1.22
CA GLY A 199 13.20 -10.68 0.54
C GLY A 199 11.87 -10.47 1.28
N PHE A 200 11.68 -11.07 2.45
CA PHE A 200 10.53 -10.83 3.34
C PHE A 200 10.93 -9.93 4.51
#